data_AF-A0A2M9XA58-F1
#
_entry.id   AF-A0A2M9XA58-F1
#
_cell.length_a   1.000
_cell.length_b   1.000
_cell.length_c   1.000
_cell.angle_alpha   90.00
_cell.angle_beta   90.00
_cell.angle_gamma   90.00
#
_symmetry.space_group_name_H-M   'P 1'
#
loop_
_entity.id
_entity.type
_entity.pdbx_description
1 polymer ?
#
loop_
_entity_poly.entity_id
_entity_poly.type
_entity_poly.pdbx_seq_one_letter_code
_entity_poly.pdbx_strand_id
1 'polypeptide(L)'
;MRRIYYIIRCLFTLFAFSMFAMGCEEKLDHSPYGFAEEDNSDLIAGAIFFQSFTNNGDGTTSDSTSGLMWKTCSQGQVFNGNATSYNCRGANGTLANPSSFGAAELQYCSVDLNSCNTLGLPQTLTNVSPIGIAGSSEAYDSCANDNTGGHTDWRVASFLELKYLSSNSRNFMLLKFPDTIESFYWSSTANEQDASGKTARSVSFSRDKFGDDDSFSKTSRYFVRCVR
;
A
#
# COMPACT_ATOMS: atom_id res chain seq x y z
N MET A 1 -55.23 -17.28 42.20
CA MET A 1 -53.80 -17.56 41.89
C MET A 1 -53.43 -17.40 40.41
N ARG A 2 -54.24 -17.84 39.44
CA ARG A 2 -53.92 -17.74 37.99
C ARG A 2 -53.79 -16.31 37.43
N ARG A 3 -54.65 -15.36 37.86
CA ARG A 3 -54.63 -13.95 37.40
C ARG A 3 -53.40 -13.14 37.83
N ILE A 4 -52.88 -13.38 39.04
CA ILE A 4 -51.68 -12.71 39.56
C ILE A 4 -50.43 -13.17 38.80
N TYR A 5 -50.39 -14.45 38.40
CA TYR A 5 -49.29 -15.02 37.62
C TYR A 5 -49.18 -14.42 36.21
N TYR A 6 -50.32 -14.08 35.57
CA TYR A 6 -50.32 -13.40 34.26
C TYR A 6 -49.85 -11.95 34.35
N ILE A 7 -50.20 -11.23 35.42
CA ILE A 7 -49.78 -9.84 35.62
C ILE A 7 -48.26 -9.78 35.87
N ILE A 8 -47.72 -10.69 36.68
CA ILE A 8 -46.26 -10.78 36.94
C ILE A 8 -45.50 -11.17 35.66
N ARG A 9 -46.02 -12.11 34.85
CA ARG A 9 -45.42 -12.47 33.56
C ARG A 9 -45.41 -11.30 32.57
N CYS A 10 -46.50 -10.52 32.48
CA CYS A 10 -46.57 -9.35 31.60
C CYS A 10 -45.60 -8.23 32.04
N LEU A 11 -45.46 -7.98 33.35
CA LEU A 11 -44.51 -7.01 33.88
C LEU A 11 -43.06 -7.41 33.63
N PHE A 12 -42.73 -8.70 33.75
CA PHE A 12 -41.38 -9.21 33.44
C PHE A 12 -41.05 -9.12 31.94
N THR A 13 -42.02 -9.36 31.05
CA THR A 13 -41.79 -9.20 29.60
C THR A 13 -41.66 -7.74 29.18
N LEU A 14 -42.36 -6.81 29.83
CA LEU A 14 -42.23 -5.37 29.59
C LEU A 14 -40.89 -4.82 30.06
N PHE A 15 -40.36 -5.30 31.19
CA PHE A 15 -39.04 -4.90 31.69
C PHE A 15 -37.88 -5.53 30.90
N ALA A 16 -38.07 -6.73 30.34
CA ALA A 16 -37.10 -7.35 29.45
C ALA A 16 -37.04 -6.65 28.08
N PHE A 17 -38.15 -6.10 27.59
CA PHE A 17 -38.20 -5.38 26.30
C PHE A 17 -37.56 -3.98 26.37
N SER A 18 -37.56 -3.32 27.53
CA SER A 18 -36.90 -2.02 27.69
C SER A 18 -35.37 -2.10 27.75
N MET A 19 -34.80 -3.28 28.07
CA MET A 19 -33.35 -3.52 28.11
C MET A 19 -32.75 -3.83 26.72
N PHE A 20 -33.57 -4.09 25.70
CA PHE A 20 -33.12 -4.30 24.31
C PHE A 20 -33.22 -3.06 23.42
N ALA A 21 -33.72 -1.93 23.95
CA ALA A 21 -33.87 -0.68 23.21
C ALA A 21 -32.75 0.35 23.47
N MET A 22 -31.69 -0.04 24.18
CA MET A 22 -30.50 0.81 24.41
C MET A 22 -29.28 0.07 23.87
N GLY A 23 -28.93 0.29 22.60
CA GLY A 23 -27.76 -0.39 22.03
C GLY A 23 -27.44 -0.18 20.54
N CYS A 24 -28.23 0.57 19.78
CA CYS A 24 -27.81 1.03 18.46
C CYS A 24 -28.02 2.54 18.38
N GLU A 25 -27.04 3.29 18.86
CA GLU A 25 -26.86 4.68 18.42
C GLU A 25 -26.18 4.57 17.05
N GLU A 26 -26.98 4.48 15.99
CA GLU A 26 -26.48 4.62 14.62
C GLU A 26 -26.05 6.07 14.46
N LYS A 27 -24.74 6.33 14.52
CA LYS A 27 -24.21 7.62 14.10
C LYS A 27 -24.57 7.77 12.62
N LEU A 28 -25.37 8.79 12.31
CA LEU A 28 -25.63 9.25 10.94
C LEU A 28 -24.30 9.78 10.35
N ASP A 29 -23.45 8.88 9.87
CA ASP A 29 -22.37 9.22 8.93
C ASP A 29 -22.95 9.27 7.53
N HIS A 30 -23.64 10.36 7.22
CA HIS A 30 -23.90 10.68 5.84
C HIS A 30 -23.61 12.15 5.60
N SER A 31 -22.35 12.42 5.20
CA SER A 31 -22.09 13.62 4.43
C SER A 31 -22.96 13.58 3.15
N PRO A 32 -23.56 14.69 2.71
CA PRO A 32 -24.40 14.74 1.51
C PRO A 32 -23.64 14.40 0.20
N TYR A 33 -22.34 14.09 0.32
CA TYR A 33 -21.43 13.77 -0.77
C TYR A 33 -20.90 12.33 -0.73
N GLY A 34 -21.33 11.50 0.24
CA GLY A 34 -20.97 10.07 0.29
C GLY A 34 -19.50 9.80 0.58
N PHE A 35 -18.78 10.76 1.17
CA PHE A 35 -17.48 10.53 1.77
C PHE A 35 -17.70 10.17 3.23
N ALA A 36 -17.12 9.04 3.68
CA ALA A 36 -17.03 8.71 5.10
C ALA A 36 -16.30 9.86 5.82
N GLU A 37 -16.78 10.27 6.98
CA GLU A 37 -16.09 11.24 7.82
C GLU A 37 -14.72 10.66 8.28
N GLU A 38 -13.64 10.98 7.57
CA GLU A 38 -12.29 10.90 8.14
C GLU A 38 -12.26 11.89 9.32
N ASP A 39 -11.84 11.44 10.51
CA ASP A 39 -11.73 12.31 11.68
C ASP A 39 -10.89 13.55 11.31
N ASN A 40 -11.28 14.75 11.77
CA ASN A 40 -10.58 16.00 11.44
C ASN A 40 -9.05 15.92 11.69
N SER A 41 -8.61 15.09 12.63
CA SER A 41 -7.21 14.76 12.88
C SER A 41 -6.51 14.10 11.69
N ASP A 42 -7.20 13.20 10.99
CA ASP A 42 -6.68 12.42 9.86
C ASP A 42 -6.58 13.29 8.61
N LEU A 43 -7.52 14.21 8.42
CA LEU A 43 -7.46 15.23 7.38
C LEU A 43 -6.26 16.17 7.58
N ILE A 44 -6.02 16.62 8.82
CA ILE A 44 -4.88 17.49 9.15
C ILE A 44 -3.56 16.71 9.01
N ALA A 45 -3.48 15.50 9.55
CA ALA A 45 -2.31 14.64 9.44
C ALA A 45 -1.98 14.32 7.98
N GLY A 46 -3.00 14.00 7.18
CA GLY A 46 -2.88 13.77 5.74
C GLY A 46 -2.42 15.00 4.97
N ALA A 47 -2.90 16.20 5.32
CA ALA A 47 -2.47 17.44 4.70
C ALA A 47 -1.01 17.80 5.04
N ILE A 48 -0.58 17.59 6.28
CA ILE A 48 0.82 17.81 6.70
C ILE A 48 1.74 16.81 6.00
N PHE A 49 1.34 15.54 5.94
CA PHE A 49 2.04 14.52 5.19
C PHE A 49 2.16 14.91 3.72
N PHE A 50 1.07 15.30 3.07
CA PHE A 50 1.07 15.78 1.68
C PHE A 50 2.04 16.94 1.44
N GLN A 51 2.16 17.88 2.38
CA GLN A 51 3.02 19.05 2.24
C GLN A 51 4.52 18.71 2.23
N SER A 52 4.94 17.58 2.80
CA SER A 52 6.36 17.18 2.75
C SER A 52 6.80 16.67 1.38
N PHE A 53 5.85 16.26 0.54
CA PHE A 53 6.15 15.75 -0.79
C PHE A 53 6.16 16.86 -1.83
N THR A 54 7.24 16.97 -2.60
CA THR A 54 7.38 17.94 -3.69
C THR A 54 7.64 17.19 -4.99
N ASN A 55 6.77 17.38 -5.99
CA ASN A 55 7.01 16.84 -7.32
C ASN A 55 8.06 17.71 -8.04
N ASN A 56 9.07 17.07 -8.64
CA ASN A 56 10.18 17.77 -9.29
C ASN A 56 9.94 18.01 -10.79
N GLY A 57 8.86 17.47 -11.36
CA GLY A 57 8.48 17.63 -12.76
C GLY A 57 9.24 16.75 -13.76
N ASP A 58 10.04 15.81 -13.26
CA ASP A 58 10.92 14.93 -14.03
C ASP A 58 10.61 13.43 -13.81
N GLY A 59 9.44 13.14 -13.24
CA GLY A 59 9.05 11.79 -12.84
C GLY A 59 9.43 11.40 -11.40
N THR A 60 10.02 12.33 -10.64
CA THR A 60 10.37 12.12 -9.23
C THR A 60 9.56 13.01 -8.28
N THR A 61 9.39 12.52 -7.04
CA THR A 61 8.77 13.23 -5.93
C THR A 61 9.70 13.16 -4.71
N SER A 62 10.21 14.30 -4.25
CA SER A 62 11.05 14.42 -3.05
C SER A 62 10.19 14.45 -1.79
N ASP A 63 10.62 13.79 -0.71
CA ASP A 63 10.02 13.88 0.61
C ASP A 63 10.98 14.58 1.60
N SER A 64 10.61 15.77 2.06
CA SER A 64 11.43 16.55 2.98
C SER A 64 11.49 15.99 4.41
N THR A 65 10.57 15.10 4.78
CA THR A 65 10.52 14.52 6.13
C THR A 65 11.53 13.39 6.29
N SER A 66 11.53 12.43 5.36
CA SER A 66 12.48 11.31 5.39
C SER A 66 13.81 11.60 4.69
N GLY A 67 13.85 12.62 3.82
CA GLY A 67 14.98 12.89 2.94
C GLY A 67 15.06 11.97 1.72
N LEU A 68 14.06 11.11 1.52
CA LEU A 68 13.98 10.20 0.39
C LEU A 68 13.48 10.90 -0.87
N MET A 69 13.86 10.37 -2.02
CA MET A 69 13.24 10.71 -3.29
C MET A 69 12.57 9.47 -3.88
N TRP A 70 11.34 9.64 -4.34
CA TRP A 70 10.50 8.58 -4.84
C TRP A 70 10.30 8.70 -6.34
N LYS A 71 10.16 7.58 -7.03
CA LYS A 71 9.50 7.60 -8.34
C LYS A 71 8.04 7.97 -8.14
N THR A 72 7.57 8.98 -8.89
CA THR A 72 6.16 9.43 -8.85
C THR A 72 5.23 8.32 -9.33
N CYS A 73 5.60 7.63 -10.40
CA CYS A 73 4.80 6.55 -10.97
C CYS A 73 5.23 5.18 -10.46
N SER A 74 4.30 4.22 -10.48
CA SER A 74 4.63 2.82 -10.19
C SER A 74 5.59 2.28 -11.24
N GLN A 75 6.38 1.26 -10.92
CA GLN A 75 7.33 0.70 -11.88
C GLN A 75 6.61 0.20 -13.13
N GLY A 76 7.14 0.55 -14.31
CA GLY A 76 6.54 0.30 -15.62
C GLY A 76 5.64 1.43 -16.15
N GLN A 77 5.02 2.23 -15.28
CA GLN A 77 4.27 3.41 -15.72
C GLN A 77 5.21 4.52 -16.20
N VAL A 78 4.71 5.36 -17.10
CA VAL A 78 5.45 6.49 -17.66
C VAL A 78 4.84 7.80 -17.16
N PHE A 79 5.69 8.64 -16.56
CA PHE A 79 5.32 9.98 -16.13
C PHE A 79 4.99 10.86 -17.34
N ASN A 80 3.90 11.62 -17.24
CA ASN A 80 3.49 12.56 -18.26
C ASN A 80 3.07 13.88 -17.60
N GLY A 81 3.79 14.95 -17.89
CA GLY A 81 3.49 16.28 -17.38
C GLY A 81 4.72 17.04 -16.89
N ASN A 82 4.51 17.87 -15.88
CA ASN A 82 5.52 18.72 -15.24
C ASN A 82 5.25 18.82 -13.73
N ALA A 83 5.96 19.71 -13.02
CA ALA A 83 5.90 19.81 -11.56
C ALA A 83 4.51 20.17 -10.99
N THR A 84 3.62 20.79 -11.78
CA THR A 84 2.31 21.29 -11.30
C THR A 84 1.13 20.53 -11.88
N SER A 85 1.29 19.90 -13.04
CA SER A 85 0.26 19.08 -13.67
C SER A 85 0.89 17.84 -14.27
N TYR A 86 0.57 16.69 -13.69
CA TYR A 86 1.17 15.41 -14.07
C TYR A 86 0.22 14.24 -13.80
N ASN A 87 0.50 13.13 -14.48
CA ASN A 87 -0.15 11.84 -14.28
C ASN A 87 0.84 10.71 -14.63
N CYS A 88 0.43 9.46 -14.43
CA CYS A 88 1.24 8.28 -14.71
C CYS A 88 0.67 7.43 -15.86
N ARG A 89 0.06 8.10 -16.85
CA ARG A 89 -0.60 7.49 -18.02
C ARG A 89 0.16 7.74 -19.32
N GLY A 90 1.46 8.02 -19.27
CA GLY A 90 2.29 8.22 -20.46
C GLY A 90 2.50 6.95 -21.30
N ALA A 91 2.11 5.79 -20.77
CA ALA A 91 2.09 4.51 -21.47
C ALA A 91 0.69 3.89 -21.45
N ASN A 92 0.38 3.12 -22.49
CA ASN A 92 -0.85 2.33 -22.54
C ASN A 92 -0.70 1.07 -21.69
N GLY A 93 -1.79 0.64 -21.05
CA GLY A 93 -1.86 -0.70 -20.45
C GLY A 93 -1.73 -1.81 -21.49
N THR A 94 -1.49 -3.03 -21.03
CA THR A 94 -1.43 -4.20 -21.92
C THR A 94 -2.84 -4.74 -22.18
N LEU A 95 -3.00 -5.63 -23.17
CA LEU A 95 -4.29 -6.31 -23.38
C LEU A 95 -4.73 -7.14 -22.16
N ALA A 96 -3.76 -7.67 -21.40
CA ALA A 96 -4.02 -8.44 -20.19
C ALA A 96 -4.36 -7.54 -18.98
N ASN A 97 -3.82 -6.32 -18.94
CA ASN A 97 -4.05 -5.37 -17.85
C ASN A 97 -4.16 -3.94 -18.41
N PRO A 98 -5.29 -3.59 -19.07
CA PRO A 98 -5.45 -2.30 -19.74
C PRO A 98 -5.52 -1.13 -18.76
N SER A 99 -5.93 -1.39 -17.52
CA SER A 99 -6.00 -0.42 -16.41
C SER A 99 -4.67 -0.18 -15.70
N SER A 100 -3.59 -0.89 -16.06
CA SER A 100 -2.30 -0.71 -15.39
C SER A 100 -1.54 0.54 -15.86
N PHE A 101 -1.94 1.16 -16.98
CA PHE A 101 -1.23 2.30 -17.59
C PHE A 101 0.27 2.02 -17.81
N GLY A 102 0.61 0.77 -18.10
CA GLY A 102 1.99 0.30 -18.26
C GLY A 102 2.66 -0.19 -16.98
N ALA A 103 2.00 -0.10 -15.81
CA ALA A 103 2.54 -0.65 -14.57
C ALA A 103 2.83 -2.16 -14.74
N ALA A 104 4.02 -2.56 -14.31
CA ALA A 104 4.51 -3.92 -14.41
C ALA A 104 4.34 -4.66 -13.09
N GLU A 105 3.75 -5.86 -13.14
CA GLU A 105 3.74 -6.78 -12.01
C GLU A 105 5.01 -7.63 -12.08
N LEU A 106 5.82 -7.60 -11.03
CA LEU A 106 7.17 -8.16 -10.98
C LEU A 106 7.26 -9.25 -9.94
N GLN A 107 8.03 -10.30 -10.22
CA GLN A 107 8.33 -11.32 -9.24
C GLN A 107 9.33 -10.81 -8.21
N TYR A 108 9.13 -11.16 -6.94
CA TYR A 108 10.10 -10.86 -5.90
C TYR A 108 11.38 -11.67 -6.12
N CYS A 109 11.27 -13.00 -6.24
CA CYS A 109 12.35 -13.91 -6.68
C CYS A 109 11.84 -14.85 -7.80
N SER A 110 12.76 -15.33 -8.64
CA SER A 110 12.46 -16.34 -9.67
C SER A 110 12.03 -17.71 -9.13
N VAL A 111 12.36 -18.02 -7.87
CA VAL A 111 11.98 -19.26 -7.18
C VAL A 111 11.50 -18.94 -5.76
N ASP A 112 10.73 -19.85 -5.16
CA ASP A 112 10.19 -19.72 -3.79
C ASP A 112 11.26 -20.06 -2.74
N LEU A 113 12.41 -19.40 -2.79
CA LEU A 113 13.52 -19.58 -1.85
C LEU A 113 14.20 -18.24 -1.53
N ASN A 114 15.21 -18.26 -0.66
CA ASN A 114 16.07 -17.09 -0.37
C ASN A 114 17.11 -16.80 -1.47
N SER A 115 16.80 -17.13 -2.72
CA SER A 115 17.72 -17.04 -3.85
C SER A 115 17.95 -15.61 -4.35
N CYS A 116 17.19 -14.62 -3.89
CA CYS A 116 17.32 -13.23 -4.34
C CYS A 116 17.31 -12.18 -3.21
N ASN A 117 17.49 -12.63 -1.96
CA ASN A 117 17.57 -11.76 -0.79
C ASN A 117 18.78 -12.11 0.10
N THR A 118 19.16 -11.17 0.97
CA THR A 118 20.15 -11.38 2.01
C THR A 118 19.63 -12.42 3.01
N LEU A 119 20.54 -13.18 3.63
CA LEU A 119 20.18 -14.16 4.65
C LEU A 119 20.15 -13.58 6.06
N GLY A 120 20.93 -12.51 6.29
CA GLY A 120 20.97 -11.79 7.56
C GLY A 120 19.71 -10.94 7.75
N LEU A 121 19.38 -10.64 9.01
CA LEU A 121 18.29 -9.74 9.36
C LEU A 121 18.76 -8.26 9.24
N PRO A 122 18.01 -7.38 8.57
CA PRO A 122 16.78 -7.69 7.85
C PRO A 122 17.03 -8.38 6.50
N GLN A 123 16.17 -9.34 6.14
CA GLN A 123 16.28 -10.04 4.85
C GLN A 123 15.77 -9.13 3.74
N THR A 124 16.66 -8.71 2.84
CA THR A 124 16.37 -7.68 1.82
C THR A 124 16.80 -8.12 0.43
N LEU A 125 16.08 -7.66 -0.60
CA LEU A 125 16.41 -7.91 -2.01
C LEU A 125 17.86 -7.55 -2.33
N THR A 126 18.53 -8.41 -3.11
CA THR A 126 19.91 -8.23 -3.56
C THR A 126 20.07 -8.72 -4.99
N ASN A 127 20.99 -8.11 -5.73
CA ASN A 127 21.40 -8.53 -7.07
C ASN A 127 22.03 -9.94 -7.09
N VAL A 128 22.72 -10.32 -6.02
CA VAL A 128 23.42 -11.62 -5.94
C VAL A 128 23.02 -12.37 -4.67
N SER A 129 22.63 -13.62 -4.85
CA SER A 129 22.30 -14.51 -3.75
C SER A 129 23.53 -14.92 -2.93
N PRO A 130 23.48 -14.86 -1.59
CA PRO A 130 24.57 -15.38 -0.75
C PRO A 130 24.70 -16.92 -0.76
N ILE A 131 23.70 -17.65 -1.25
CA ILE A 131 23.60 -19.11 -1.10
C ILE A 131 24.07 -19.94 -2.30
N GLY A 132 24.74 -19.33 -3.28
CA GLY A 132 25.22 -20.05 -4.48
C GLY A 132 24.10 -20.65 -5.34
N ILE A 133 22.84 -20.35 -5.03
CA ILE A 133 21.67 -20.61 -5.86
C ILE A 133 21.48 -19.38 -6.73
N ALA A 134 21.59 -19.55 -8.04
CA ALA A 134 21.26 -18.48 -8.98
C ALA A 134 19.76 -18.18 -8.87
N GLY A 135 19.41 -16.99 -8.37
CA GLY A 135 18.06 -16.46 -8.39
C GLY A 135 18.11 -14.99 -8.78
N SER A 136 17.31 -14.62 -9.77
CA SER A 136 17.11 -13.21 -10.13
C SER A 136 15.95 -12.63 -9.33
N SER A 137 15.94 -11.32 -9.18
CA SER A 137 14.82 -10.56 -8.66
C SER A 137 14.40 -9.54 -9.69
N GLU A 138 13.29 -9.80 -10.39
CA GLU A 138 12.71 -8.83 -11.32
C GLU A 138 12.40 -7.50 -10.60
N ALA A 139 11.91 -7.58 -9.37
CA ALA A 139 11.65 -6.41 -8.53
C ALA A 139 12.93 -5.60 -8.28
N TYR A 140 14.02 -6.23 -7.83
CA TYR A 140 15.31 -5.55 -7.63
C TYR A 140 15.84 -4.94 -8.92
N ASP A 141 15.94 -5.75 -9.97
CA ASP A 141 16.54 -5.36 -11.25
C ASP A 141 15.75 -4.23 -11.90
N SER A 142 14.42 -4.21 -11.72
CA SER A 142 13.57 -3.17 -12.28
C SER A 142 13.90 -1.78 -11.74
N CYS A 143 14.15 -1.65 -10.43
CA CYS A 143 14.53 -0.37 -9.83
C CYS A 143 16.02 -0.09 -10.04
N ALA A 144 16.90 -1.08 -9.86
CA ALA A 144 18.34 -0.89 -9.96
C ALA A 144 18.83 -0.43 -11.34
N ASN A 145 18.07 -0.74 -12.40
CA ASN A 145 18.35 -0.31 -13.77
C ASN A 145 17.54 0.91 -14.22
N ASP A 146 16.77 1.53 -13.32
CA ASP A 146 15.94 2.69 -13.63
C ASP A 146 16.77 3.97 -13.69
N ASN A 147 16.39 4.90 -14.57
CA ASN A 147 17.10 6.17 -14.79
C ASN A 147 16.17 7.41 -14.64
N THR A 148 15.01 7.26 -14.00
CA THR A 148 14.02 8.35 -13.82
C THR A 148 14.67 9.55 -13.14
N GLY A 149 14.36 10.77 -13.59
CA GLY A 149 14.97 12.00 -13.07
C GLY A 149 16.48 12.13 -13.33
N GLY A 150 17.07 11.28 -14.18
CA GLY A 150 18.53 11.27 -14.41
C GLY A 150 19.33 10.60 -13.28
N HIS A 151 18.67 9.80 -12.45
CA HIS A 151 19.25 9.13 -11.28
C HIS A 151 19.39 7.63 -11.51
N THR A 152 20.51 7.03 -11.07
CA THR A 152 20.86 5.62 -11.38
C THR A 152 20.97 4.74 -10.12
N ASP A 153 20.57 5.26 -8.96
CA ASP A 153 20.71 4.63 -7.64
C ASP A 153 19.37 4.30 -7.00
N TRP A 154 18.35 4.08 -7.85
CA TRP A 154 17.02 3.65 -7.43
C TRP A 154 17.04 2.24 -6.85
N ARG A 155 16.25 2.04 -5.80
CA ARG A 155 16.02 0.73 -5.18
C ARG A 155 14.54 0.51 -4.91
N VAL A 156 14.16 -0.74 -4.70
CA VAL A 156 12.83 -1.09 -4.19
C VAL A 156 12.67 -0.48 -2.79
N ALA A 157 11.53 0.16 -2.53
CA ALA A 157 11.23 0.69 -1.20
C ALA A 157 11.16 -0.43 -0.16
N SER A 158 11.76 -0.18 1.01
CA SER A 158 11.69 -1.09 2.15
C SER A 158 10.28 -1.15 2.73
N PHE A 159 10.04 -2.16 3.56
CA PHE A 159 8.75 -2.34 4.19
C PHE A 159 8.32 -1.11 5.01
N LEU A 160 9.22 -0.54 5.81
CA LEU A 160 8.93 0.64 6.62
C LEU A 160 8.68 1.89 5.77
N GLU A 161 9.37 2.05 4.64
CA GLU A 161 9.15 3.18 3.74
C GLU A 161 7.77 3.08 3.06
N LEU A 162 7.34 1.89 2.65
CA LEU A 162 5.99 1.71 2.11
C LEU A 162 4.92 1.91 3.19
N LYS A 163 5.14 1.42 4.42
CA LYS A 163 4.23 1.66 5.55
C LYS A 163 4.15 3.14 5.91
N TYR A 164 5.25 3.88 5.81
CA TYR A 164 5.28 5.33 5.95
C TYR A 164 4.47 6.01 4.84
N LEU A 165 4.65 5.57 3.59
CA LEU A 165 3.92 6.12 2.45
C LEU A 165 2.39 5.92 2.58
N SER A 166 1.98 4.85 3.25
CA SER A 166 0.59 4.47 3.49
C SER A 166 0.09 4.76 4.91
N SER A 167 0.78 5.57 5.70
CA SER A 167 0.43 5.77 7.13
C SER A 167 -0.69 6.78 7.37
N ASN A 168 -1.13 7.49 6.33
CA ASN A 168 -2.14 8.54 6.39
C ASN A 168 -3.22 8.30 5.33
N SER A 169 -4.05 9.29 5.04
CA SER A 169 -5.14 9.14 4.07
C SER A 169 -4.64 8.91 2.63
N ARG A 170 -5.21 7.88 2.01
CA ARG A 170 -4.96 7.47 0.63
C ARG A 170 -5.18 8.59 -0.36
N ASN A 171 -6.20 9.42 -0.13
CA ASN A 171 -6.56 10.51 -1.03
C ASN A 171 -5.40 11.51 -1.15
N PHE A 172 -4.77 11.87 -0.04
CA PHE A 172 -3.60 12.76 -0.06
C PHE A 172 -2.38 12.12 -0.72
N MET A 173 -2.14 10.82 -0.50
CA MET A 173 -1.06 10.11 -1.18
C MET A 173 -1.25 10.13 -2.70
N LEU A 174 -2.47 9.88 -3.19
CA LEU A 174 -2.77 9.89 -4.63
C LEU A 174 -2.60 11.26 -5.30
N LEU A 175 -2.68 12.35 -4.55
CA LEU A 175 -2.39 13.69 -5.10
C LEU A 175 -0.90 13.89 -5.43
N LYS A 176 0.00 13.09 -4.83
CA LYS A 176 1.46 13.11 -5.09
C LYS A 176 1.93 11.94 -5.94
N PHE A 177 1.19 10.84 -5.91
CA PHE A 177 1.46 9.61 -6.65
C PHE A 177 0.20 9.21 -7.44
N PRO A 178 -0.15 9.97 -8.49
CA PRO A 178 -1.36 9.75 -9.28
C PRO A 178 -1.31 8.41 -10.01
N ASP A 179 -2.49 7.88 -10.31
CA ASP A 179 -2.68 6.60 -11.01
C ASP A 179 -1.90 5.42 -10.38
N THR A 180 -1.68 5.47 -9.06
CA THR A 180 -1.22 4.30 -8.30
C THR A 180 -2.24 3.18 -8.47
N ILE A 181 -1.75 1.99 -8.83
CA ILE A 181 -2.61 0.84 -9.08
C ILE A 181 -3.16 0.30 -7.77
N GLU A 182 -4.45 -0.03 -7.74
CA GLU A 182 -5.10 -0.60 -6.56
C GLU A 182 -4.73 -2.08 -6.41
N SER A 183 -3.60 -2.34 -5.74
CA SER A 183 -3.12 -3.69 -5.47
C SER A 183 -2.05 -3.67 -4.35
N PHE A 184 -1.45 -4.83 -4.09
CA PHE A 184 -0.27 -4.95 -3.26
C PHE A 184 0.99 -4.53 -4.02
N TYR A 185 1.91 -3.91 -3.28
CA TYR A 185 3.23 -3.52 -3.74
C TYR A 185 4.28 -4.26 -2.93
N TRP A 186 5.24 -4.87 -3.64
CA TRP A 186 6.38 -5.50 -3.00
C TRP A 186 7.22 -4.46 -2.26
N SER A 187 7.54 -4.77 -1.01
CA SER A 187 8.66 -4.12 -0.32
C SER A 187 9.97 -4.82 -0.69
N SER A 188 11.11 -4.21 -0.36
CA SER A 188 12.40 -4.90 -0.49
C SER A 188 12.62 -5.99 0.56
N THR A 189 11.73 -6.12 1.55
CA THR A 189 11.91 -6.98 2.73
C THR A 189 11.23 -8.35 2.55
N ALA A 190 11.97 -9.42 2.75
CA ALA A 190 11.42 -10.78 2.78
C ALA A 190 10.66 -11.02 4.10
N ASN A 191 9.85 -12.08 4.17
CA ASN A 191 9.16 -12.43 5.41
C ASN A 191 10.11 -13.18 6.34
N GLU A 192 10.69 -12.46 7.30
CA GLU A 192 11.66 -13.01 8.27
C GLU A 192 11.03 -14.02 9.23
N GLN A 193 9.71 -13.99 9.40
CA GLN A 193 8.99 -14.95 10.22
C GLN A 193 8.75 -16.28 9.50
N ASP A 194 8.92 -16.32 8.17
CA ASP A 194 8.79 -17.53 7.37
C ASP A 194 10.11 -18.31 7.34
N ALA A 195 10.20 -19.30 8.23
CA ALA A 195 11.36 -20.19 8.31
C ALA A 195 11.64 -20.95 6.99
N SER A 196 10.64 -21.11 6.12
CA SER A 196 10.83 -21.77 4.81
C SER A 196 11.44 -20.84 3.76
N GLY A 197 11.49 -19.53 4.01
CA GLY A 197 12.11 -18.53 3.14
C GLY A 197 11.37 -18.33 1.81
N LYS A 198 10.08 -18.68 1.76
CA LYS A 198 9.27 -18.73 0.54
C LYS A 198 8.49 -17.45 0.29
N THR A 199 8.29 -16.64 1.32
CA THR A 199 7.41 -15.47 1.27
C THR A 199 8.15 -14.15 1.46
N ALA A 200 7.58 -13.07 0.92
CA ALA A 200 8.06 -11.70 1.05
C ALA A 200 6.95 -10.75 1.48
N ARG A 201 7.31 -9.61 2.06
CA ARG A 201 6.35 -8.64 2.61
C ARG A 201 5.91 -7.65 1.55
N SER A 202 4.62 -7.32 1.59
CA SER A 202 3.98 -6.35 0.70
C SER A 202 3.08 -5.40 1.47
N VAL A 203 2.78 -4.24 0.89
CA VAL A 203 1.86 -3.25 1.44
C VAL A 203 0.78 -2.96 0.39
N SER A 204 -0.48 -2.94 0.82
CA SER A 204 -1.62 -2.67 -0.05
C SER A 204 -1.83 -1.17 -0.26
N PHE A 205 -1.98 -0.79 -1.53
CA PHE A 205 -2.41 0.54 -1.97
C PHE A 205 -3.86 0.53 -2.50
N SER A 206 -4.57 -0.60 -2.34
CA SER A 206 -5.98 -0.76 -2.67
C SER A 206 -6.87 0.15 -1.83
N ARG A 207 -8.03 0.50 -2.37
CA ARG A 207 -8.97 1.44 -1.74
C ARG A 207 -9.51 0.94 -0.40
N ASP A 208 -9.80 -0.36 -0.29
CA ASP A 208 -10.44 -1.00 0.86
C ASP A 208 -9.47 -1.47 1.94
N LYS A 209 -8.18 -1.58 1.61
CA LYS A 209 -7.11 -2.11 2.46
C LYS A 209 -5.88 -1.22 2.43
N PHE A 210 -6.07 0.08 2.42
CA PHE A 210 -4.96 1.01 2.25
C PHE A 210 -4.02 0.94 3.46
N GLY A 211 -2.75 0.62 3.19
CA GLY A 211 -1.72 0.50 4.21
C GLY A 211 -1.71 -0.83 4.96
N ASP A 212 -2.64 -1.75 4.70
CA ASP A 212 -2.53 -3.12 5.21
C ASP A 212 -1.28 -3.80 4.66
N ASP A 213 -0.69 -4.71 5.44
CA ASP A 213 0.41 -5.55 4.98
C ASP A 213 0.05 -7.03 4.95
N ASP A 214 0.67 -7.74 4.02
CA ASP A 214 0.53 -9.18 3.86
C ASP A 214 1.83 -9.78 3.34
N SER A 215 1.98 -11.10 3.44
CA SER A 215 3.13 -11.84 2.93
C SER A 215 2.71 -12.86 1.88
N PHE A 216 3.27 -12.75 0.69
CA PHE A 216 2.96 -13.62 -0.44
C PHE A 216 4.16 -14.43 -0.89
N SER A 217 3.90 -15.51 -1.63
CA SER A 217 4.95 -16.29 -2.31
C SER A 217 5.86 -15.38 -3.12
N LYS A 218 7.17 -15.57 -3.02
CA LYS A 218 8.17 -14.77 -3.75
C LYS A 218 8.05 -14.89 -5.27
N THR A 219 7.43 -15.96 -5.77
CA THR A 219 7.17 -16.18 -7.19
C THR A 219 5.88 -15.52 -7.68
N SER A 220 5.04 -15.00 -6.78
CA SER A 220 3.88 -14.18 -7.15
C SER A 220 4.34 -12.86 -7.77
N ARG A 221 3.46 -12.26 -8.58
CA ARG A 221 3.71 -10.97 -9.25
C ARG A 221 2.88 -9.88 -8.60
N TYR A 222 3.54 -8.79 -8.22
CA TYR A 222 2.91 -7.60 -7.65
C TYR A 222 3.67 -6.34 -8.09
N PHE A 223 3.10 -5.17 -7.83
CA PHE A 223 3.69 -3.90 -8.28
C PHE A 223 4.87 -3.48 -7.40
N VAL A 224 5.67 -2.56 -7.90
CA VAL A 224 6.83 -2.01 -7.18
C VAL A 224 6.80 -0.48 -7.27
N ARG A 225 7.24 0.18 -6.21
CA ARG A 225 7.60 1.60 -6.22
C ARG A 225 9.06 1.74 -5.81
N CYS A 226 9.82 2.46 -6.63
CA CYS A 226 11.23 2.70 -6.35
C CYS A 226 11.43 3.99 -5.56
N VAL A 227 12.48 3.99 -4.74
CA VAL A 227 12.92 5.09 -3.88
C VAL A 227 14.44 5.17 -3.89
N ARG A 228 15.01 6.31 -3.48
CA ARG A 228 16.42 6.50 -3.21
C ARG A 228 16.61 7.36 -1.96
#